data_AF-A0A7V8RJL2-F1
#
_entry.id   AF-A0A7V8RJL2-F1
#
_cell.length_a   1.000
_cell.length_b   1.000
_cell.length_c   1.000
_cell.angle_alpha   90.00
_cell.angle_beta   90.00
_cell.angle_gamma   90.00
#
_symmetry.space_group_name_H-M   'P 1'
#
loop_
_entity.id
_entity.type
_entity.pdbx_description
1 polymer ?
#
loop_
_entity_poly.entity_id
_entity_poly.type
_entity_poly.pdbx_seq_one_letter_code
_entity_poly.pdbx_strand_id
1 'polypeptide(L)'
;MYNCVIDGVTRYVGITDDIVKRGQAHLREKGIVITKIRGLDDISRADARAVEQTLIDYHGLEKDGGTLINKINSISSIKNPTKYEQGFDSRC
;
A
#
# COMPACT_ATOMS: atom_id res chain seq x y z
N MET A 1 4.70 3.63 -5.93
CA MET A 1 3.99 2.78 -4.94
C MET A 1 4.37 1.30 -5.12
N TYR A 2 4.28 0.44 -4.10
CA TYR A 2 4.61 -0.99 -4.23
C TYR A 2 3.66 -1.91 -3.44
N ASN A 3 3.61 -3.18 -3.83
CA ASN A 3 3.01 -4.26 -3.07
C ASN A 3 3.92 -5.49 -3.00
N CYS A 4 3.58 -6.41 -2.11
CA CYS A 4 4.10 -7.78 -2.10
C CYS A 4 2.91 -8.73 -2.12
N VAL A 5 2.93 -9.65 -3.07
CA VAL A 5 1.91 -10.68 -3.25
C VAL A 5 2.54 -12.02 -2.89
N ILE A 6 1.91 -12.72 -1.96
CA ILE A 6 2.31 -14.05 -1.51
C ILE A 6 1.10 -14.95 -1.70
N ASP A 7 1.26 -16.04 -2.45
CA ASP A 7 0.19 -16.98 -2.79
C ASP A 7 -1.04 -16.32 -3.44
N GLY A 8 -0.80 -15.32 -4.31
CA GLY A 8 -1.85 -14.57 -4.98
C GLY A 8 -2.56 -13.53 -4.10
N VAL A 9 -2.17 -13.40 -2.83
CA VAL A 9 -2.77 -12.46 -1.88
C VAL A 9 -1.82 -11.31 -1.58
N THR A 10 -2.32 -10.07 -1.65
CA THR A 10 -1.55 -8.90 -1.22
C THR A 10 -1.33 -8.94 0.29
N ARG A 11 -0.07 -9.07 0.71
CA ARG A 11 0.33 -9.15 2.12
C ARG A 11 1.03 -7.88 2.62
N TYR A 12 1.62 -7.11 1.70
CA TYR A 12 2.24 -5.82 2.02
C TYR A 12 1.91 -4.79 0.95
N VAL A 13 1.73 -3.55 1.40
CA VAL A 13 1.62 -2.36 0.56
C VAL A 13 2.49 -1.26 1.15
N GLY A 14 3.01 -0.38 0.30
CA GLY A 14 3.76 0.76 0.80
C GLY A 14 4.15 1.80 -0.24
N ILE A 15 4.58 2.96 0.26
CA ILE A 15 5.17 4.03 -0.53
C ILE A 15 6.70 4.01 -0.40
N THR A 16 7.39 4.29 -1.50
CA THR A 16 8.83 4.49 -1.51
C THR A 16 9.24 5.41 -2.66
N ASP A 17 10.25 6.22 -2.41
CA ASP A 17 10.90 7.07 -3.42
C ASP A 17 11.98 6.27 -4.20
N ASP A 18 12.47 5.15 -3.66
CA ASP A 18 13.51 4.30 -4.27
C ASP A 18 13.17 2.82 -4.06
N ILE A 19 12.60 2.20 -5.12
CA ILE A 19 12.15 0.81 -5.07
C ILE A 19 13.32 -0.17 -4.89
N VAL A 20 14.49 0.13 -5.42
CA VAL A 20 15.63 -0.79 -5.41
C VAL A 20 16.17 -0.88 -3.99
N LYS A 21 16.43 0.27 -3.35
CA LYS A 21 16.88 0.31 -1.95
C LYS A 21 15.83 -0.30 -1.02
N ARG A 22 14.56 0.05 -1.22
CA ARG A 22 13.47 -0.47 -0.38
C ARG A 22 13.30 -1.98 -0.55
N GLY A 23 13.45 -2.49 -1.77
CA GLY A 23 13.38 -3.91 -2.06
C GLY A 23 14.51 -4.70 -1.42
N GLN A 24 15.75 -4.19 -1.49
CA GLN A 24 16.89 -4.81 -0.80
C GLN A 24 16.70 -4.86 0.71
N ALA A 25 16.19 -3.78 1.32
CA ALA A 25 15.93 -3.74 2.76
C ALA A 25 14.88 -4.78 3.18
N HIS A 26 13.73 -4.83 2.49
CA HIS A 26 12.68 -5.81 2.80
C HIS A 26 13.13 -7.25 2.53
N LEU A 27 13.91 -7.48 1.48
CA LEU A 27 14.47 -8.80 1.21
C LEU A 27 15.42 -9.24 2.34
N ARG A 28 16.29 -8.34 2.80
CA ARG A 28 17.24 -8.63 3.89
C ARG A 28 16.56 -8.84 5.24
N GLU A 29 15.55 -8.02 5.57
CA GLU A 29 14.93 -8.00 6.90
C GLU A 29 13.77 -8.98 7.05
N LYS A 30 13.04 -9.24 5.95
CA LYS A 30 11.78 -10.01 5.98
C LYS A 30 11.74 -11.15 4.98
N GLY A 31 12.73 -11.26 4.08
CA GLY A 31 12.74 -12.28 3.03
C GLY A 31 11.67 -12.09 1.96
N ILE A 32 11.09 -10.89 1.82
CA ILE A 32 10.01 -10.64 0.86
C ILE A 32 10.51 -9.84 -0.36
N VAL A 33 9.92 -10.14 -1.51
CA VAL A 33 10.13 -9.39 -2.74
C VAL A 33 8.98 -8.41 -2.94
N ILE A 34 9.30 -7.14 -3.14
CA ILE A 34 8.31 -6.10 -3.44
C ILE A 34 8.30 -5.79 -4.94
N THR A 35 7.14 -5.45 -5.46
CA THR A 35 6.94 -5.08 -6.86
C THR A 35 6.23 -3.73 -6.94
N LYS A 36 6.65 -2.89 -7.89
CA LYS A 36 5.95 -1.64 -8.19
C LYS A 36 4.54 -1.92 -8.69
N ILE A 37 3.57 -1.13 -8.22
CA ILE A 37 2.21 -1.17 -8.77
C ILE A 37 2.21 -0.35 -10.06
N ARG A 38 1.92 -1.01 -11.18
CA ARG A 38 1.90 -0.36 -12.51
C ARG A 38 0.88 0.79 -12.51
N GLY A 39 1.29 1.93 -13.06
CA GLY A 39 0.43 3.12 -13.15
C GLY A 39 0.47 4.02 -11.91
N LEU A 40 1.24 3.66 -10.86
CA LEU A 40 1.41 4.44 -9.63
C LEU A 40 2.89 4.82 -9.40
N ASP A 41 3.60 5.03 -10.50
CA ASP A 41 5.03 5.37 -10.52
C ASP A 41 5.28 6.87 -10.39
N ASP A 42 4.36 7.70 -10.88
CA ASP A 42 4.52 9.16 -11.05
C ASP A 42 3.35 9.94 -10.42
N ILE A 43 2.93 9.49 -9.23
CA ILE A 43 1.86 10.15 -8.46
C ILE A 43 2.46 11.02 -7.37
N SER A 44 1.75 12.09 -6.98
CA SER A 44 2.20 12.95 -5.89
C SER A 44 2.29 12.15 -4.58
N ARG A 45 3.09 12.61 -3.62
CA ARG A 45 3.15 11.98 -2.28
C ARG A 45 1.80 12.00 -1.57
N ALA A 46 0.94 13.00 -1.86
CA ALA A 46 -0.40 13.08 -1.29
C ALA A 46 -1.30 12.00 -1.89
N ASP A 47 -1.29 11.83 -3.21
CA ASP A 47 -2.04 10.78 -3.89
C ASP A 47 -1.54 9.40 -3.47
N ALA A 48 -0.22 9.19 -3.40
CA ALA A 48 0.35 7.93 -2.95
C ALA A 48 -0.14 7.52 -1.55
N ARG A 49 -0.29 8.49 -0.64
CA ARG A 49 -0.85 8.26 0.70
C ARG A 49 -2.33 7.91 0.65
N ALA A 50 -3.10 8.59 -0.18
CA ALA A 50 -4.51 8.28 -0.37
C ALA A 50 -4.71 6.86 -0.89
N VAL A 51 -3.92 6.45 -1.90
CA VAL A 51 -3.99 5.09 -2.43
C VAL A 51 -3.50 4.08 -1.39
N GLU A 52 -2.44 4.38 -0.64
CA GLU A 52 -1.95 3.50 0.44
C GLU A 52 -3.04 3.26 1.49
N GLN A 53 -3.70 4.32 1.95
CA GLN A 53 -4.82 4.21 2.88
C GLN A 53 -5.96 3.39 2.29
N THR A 54 -6.32 3.64 1.02
CA THR A 54 -7.37 2.89 0.32
C THR A 54 -7.03 1.40 0.23
N LEU A 55 -5.78 1.04 -0.06
CA LEU A 55 -5.35 -0.35 -0.09
C LEU A 55 -5.36 -1.00 1.29
N ILE A 56 -5.04 -0.23 2.35
CA ILE A 56 -5.15 -0.71 3.73
C ILE A 56 -6.62 -0.98 4.09
N ASP A 57 -7.52 -0.07 3.75
CA ASP A 57 -8.95 -0.21 4.04
C ASP A 57 -9.56 -1.36 3.22
N TYR A 58 -9.12 -1.54 1.96
CA TYR A 58 -9.61 -2.59 1.07
C TYR A 58 -9.15 -3.99 1.50
N HIS A 59 -7.86 -4.16 1.82
CA HIS A 59 -7.32 -5.48 2.18
C HIS A 59 -7.47 -5.81 3.66
N GLY A 60 -7.59 -4.79 4.52
CA GLY A 60 -7.63 -4.92 5.97
C GLY A 60 -6.31 -5.38 6.57
N LEU A 61 -6.12 -5.11 7.87
CA LEU A 61 -4.97 -5.61 8.63
C LEU A 61 -5.25 -7.02 9.15
N GLU A 62 -4.24 -7.87 9.21
CA GLU A 62 -4.38 -9.26 9.68
C GLU A 62 -5.00 -9.35 11.08
N LYS A 63 -4.63 -8.42 11.98
CA LYS A 63 -5.21 -8.33 13.34
C LYS A 63 -6.73 -8.06 13.36
N ASP A 64 -7.26 -7.48 12.29
CA ASP A 64 -8.67 -7.12 12.12
C ASP A 64 -9.38 -8.09 11.13
N GLY A 65 -8.74 -9.23 10.81
CA GLY A 65 -9.26 -10.24 9.88
C GLY A 65 -8.96 -9.99 8.40
N GLY A 66 -8.13 -9.01 8.07
CA GLY A 66 -7.69 -8.71 6.70
C GLY A 66 -6.46 -9.49 6.25
N THR A 67 -5.90 -9.13 5.10
CA THR A 67 -4.77 -9.86 4.48
C THR A 67 -3.42 -9.22 4.69
N LEU A 68 -3.36 -7.96 5.14
CA LEU A 68 -2.10 -7.23 5.29
C LEU A 68 -1.39 -7.60 6.59
N ILE A 69 -0.17 -8.15 6.42
CA ILE A 69 0.75 -8.50 7.51
C ILE A 69 1.53 -7.26 7.98
N ASN A 70 1.43 -6.14 7.25
CA ASN A 70 2.23 -4.96 7.52
C ASN A 70 1.99 -4.43 8.94
N LYS A 71 3.06 -4.25 9.72
CA LYS A 71 3.03 -3.35 10.87
C LYS A 71 2.82 -1.95 10.31
N ILE A 72 1.85 -1.18 10.82
CA ILE A 72 1.66 0.22 10.38
C ILE A 72 2.81 1.10 10.88
N ASN A 73 4.02 0.84 10.39
CA ASN A 73 5.19 1.66 10.62
C ASN A 73 5.08 2.81 9.62
N SER A 74 4.62 3.97 10.12
CA SER A 74 4.22 5.16 9.35
C SER A 74 2.73 5.29 9.03
N ILE A 75 1.84 5.13 10.02
CA ILE A 75 0.92 6.26 10.23
C ILE A 75 1.83 7.38 10.72
N SER A 76 2.52 8.05 9.79
CA SER A 76 2.89 9.44 10.02
C SER A 76 1.60 10.06 10.52
N SER A 77 1.63 10.62 11.72
CA SER A 77 0.52 11.19 12.47
C SER A 77 -0.09 12.42 11.77
N ILE A 78 -0.30 12.33 10.47
CA ILE A 78 -0.95 13.30 9.63
C ILE A 78 -2.43 13.00 9.76
N LYS A 79 -3.02 13.65 10.77
CA LYS A 79 -4.43 13.99 10.78
C LYS A 79 -4.78 14.66 9.44
N ASN A 80 -5.23 13.91 8.45
CA ASN A 80 -5.97 14.46 7.32
C ASN A 80 -6.95 13.40 6.80
N PRO A 81 -8.25 13.50 7.12
CA PRO A 81 -9.26 12.64 6.56
C PRO A 81 -9.50 13.07 5.11
N THR A 82 -8.77 12.51 4.16
CA THR A 82 -9.20 12.62 2.76
C THR A 82 -10.22 11.52 2.52
N LYS A 83 -11.47 11.82 2.87
CA LYS A 83 -12.64 11.10 2.37
C LYS A 83 -12.65 11.28 0.84
N TYR A 84 -12.33 10.23 0.10
CA TYR A 84 -12.68 10.16 -1.31
C TYR A 84 -14.02 9.42 -1.39
N GLU A 85 -15.07 10.16 -1.76
CA GLU A 85 -16.37 9.57 -2.08
C GLU A 85 -16.21 8.70 -3.32
N GLN A 86 -16.47 7.40 -3.18
CA GLN A 86 -16.54 6.47 -4.30
C GLN A 86 -17.74 6.83 -5.18
N GLY A 87 -17.51 7.67 -6.19
CA GLY A 87 -18.43 7.85 -7.31
C GLY A 87 -18.42 6.62 -8.21
N PHE A 88 -19.10 5.55 -7.78
CA PHE A 88 -19.39 4.39 -8.63
C PHE A 88 -20.66 4.72 -9.44
N ASP A 89 -20.52 5.50 -10.53
CA ASP A 89 -21.58 5.62 -11.54
C ASP A 89 -21.66 4.29 -12.30
N SER A 90 -22.65 3.50 -11.92
CA SER A 90 -22.99 2.22 -12.52
C SER A 90 -23.81 2.47 -13.78
N ARG A 91 -23.13 2.74 -14.90
CA ARG A 91 -23.75 2.72 -16.24
C ARG A 91 -22.79 2.12 -17.27
N CYS A 92 -23.06 0.85 -17.61
CA CYS A 92 -23.15 0.25 -18.95
C CYS A 92 -23.01 -1.27 -18.85
#